data_AF-X1JVD1-F1
#
_entry.id   AF-X1JVD1-F1
#
_cell.length_a   1.000
_cell.length_b   1.000
_cell.length_c   1.000
_cell.angle_alpha   90.00
_cell.angle_beta   90.00
_cell.angle_gamma   90.00
#
_symmetry.space_group_name_H-M   'P 1'
#
loop_
_entity.id
_entity.type
_entity.pdbx_description
1 polymer ?
#
loop_
_entity_poly.entity_id
_entity_poly.type
_entity_poly.pdbx_seq_one_letter_code
_entity_poly.pdbx_strand_id
1 'polypeptide(L)' 'KEGSELLFTYLSLRAGRKSTIITTNLSFERWDEIFIDSVMTAAMIDRLTHKSYMINMNGSSYRLKETKKWLKEQN' A
#
# COMPACT_ATOMS: atom_id res chain seq x y z
N LYS A 1 -10.67 10.37 -9.29
CA LYS A 1 -9.89 10.60 -10.53
C LYS A 1 -8.73 11.54 -10.28
N GLU A 2 -8.98 12.76 -9.83
CA GLU A 2 -7.90 13.74 -9.54
C GLU A 2 -6.96 13.29 -8.41
N GLY A 3 -7.51 12.71 -7.32
CA GLY A 3 -6.69 12.22 -6.20
C GLY A 3 -5.70 11.10 -6.56
N SER A 4 -6.10 10.17 -7.44
CA SER A 4 -5.22 9.09 -7.90
C SER A 4 -4.11 9.60 -8.81
N GLU A 5 -4.40 10.60 -9.65
CA GLU A 5 -3.42 11.25 -10.53
C GLU A 5 -2.39 12.08 -9.72
N LEU A 6 -2.85 12.79 -8.69
CA LEU A 6 -1.98 13.52 -7.77
C LEU A 6 -1.07 12.57 -6.98
N LEU A 7 -1.64 11.47 -6.45
CA LEU A 7 -0.87 10.45 -5.74
C LEU A 7 0.20 9.81 -6.65
N PHE A 8 -0.18 9.46 -7.88
CA PHE A 8 0.73 8.92 -8.87
C PHE A 8 1.89 9.86 -9.16
N THR A 9 1.58 11.14 -9.40
CA THR A 9 2.59 12.17 -9.66
C THR A 9 3.53 12.33 -8.48
N TYR A 10 2.98 12.37 -7.26
CA TYR A 10 3.76 12.50 -6.03
C TYR A 10 4.71 11.32 -5.82
N LEU A 11 4.22 10.08 -5.95
CA LEU A 11 5.03 8.87 -5.80
C LEU A 11 6.12 8.79 -6.88
N SER A 12 5.79 9.13 -8.13
CA SER A 12 6.74 9.20 -9.23
C SER A 12 7.86 10.22 -8.98
N LEU A 13 7.54 11.39 -8.41
CA LEU A 13 8.54 12.41 -8.07
C LEU A 13 9.46 12.00 -6.91
N ARG A 14 8.98 11.10 -6.04
CA ARG A 14 9.71 10.58 -4.87
C ARG A 14 10.61 9.40 -5.21
N ALA A 15 10.21 8.58 -6.18
CA ALA A 15 10.95 7.42 -6.62
C ALA A 15 12.40 7.79 -6.98
N GLY A 16 13.36 7.06 -6.40
CA GLY A 16 14.79 7.31 -6.62
C GLY A 16 15.37 8.57 -5.96
N ARG A 17 14.57 9.45 -5.34
CA ARG A 17 15.05 10.68 -4.68
C ARG A 17 15.15 10.56 -3.17
N LYS A 18 14.16 9.95 -2.52
CA LYS A 18 14.08 9.87 -1.05
C LYS A 18 13.32 8.61 -0.62
N SER A 19 13.71 8.03 0.52
CA SER A 19 13.07 6.86 1.10
C SER A 19 11.60 7.12 1.40
N THR A 20 10.72 6.23 0.92
CA THR A 20 9.27 6.37 1.06
C THR A 20 8.72 5.03 1.55
N ILE A 21 7.97 5.05 2.65
CA ILE A 21 7.28 3.87 3.19
C ILE A 21 5.84 3.89 2.67
N ILE A 22 5.40 2.78 2.10
CA ILE A 22 4.05 2.60 1.60
C ILE A 22 3.47 1.37 2.28
N THR A 23 2.28 1.51 2.84
CA THR A 23 1.50 0.41 3.42
C THR A 23 0.22 0.26 2.62
N THR A 24 -0.06 -0.94 2.14
CA THR A 24 -1.28 -1.24 1.39
C THR A 24 -1.80 -2.62 1.78
N ASN A 25 -3.12 -2.77 1.80
CA ASN A 25 -3.79 -4.07 1.90
C ASN A 25 -4.08 -4.68 0.53
N LEU A 26 -3.69 -4.00 -0.57
CA LEU A 26 -3.88 -4.44 -1.95
C LEU A 26 -2.56 -4.95 -2.52
N SER A 27 -2.62 -6.12 -3.17
CA SER A 27 -1.52 -6.63 -4.00
C SER A 27 -1.26 -5.70 -5.19
N PHE A 28 -0.04 -5.70 -5.72
CA PHE A 28 0.34 -4.84 -6.86
C PHE A 28 -0.53 -5.07 -8.11
N GLU A 29 -1.00 -6.29 -8.32
CA GLU A 29 -1.91 -6.65 -9.41
C GLU A 29 -3.23 -5.87 -9.36
N ARG A 30 -3.66 -5.45 -8.16
CA ARG A 30 -4.91 -4.73 -7.92
C ARG A 30 -4.74 -3.23 -7.85
N TRP A 31 -3.57 -2.70 -8.16
CA TRP A 31 -3.33 -1.25 -8.14
C TRP A 31 -3.95 -0.55 -9.34
N ASP A 32 -4.30 -1.28 -10.41
CA ASP A 32 -5.13 -0.81 -11.51
C ASP A 32 -6.55 -0.40 -11.06
N GLU A 33 -7.05 -0.94 -9.94
CA GLU A 33 -8.30 -0.48 -9.31
C GLU A 33 -8.18 0.96 -8.75
N ILE A 34 -6.96 1.39 -8.42
CA ILE A 34 -6.67 2.71 -7.82
C ILE A 34 -6.27 3.72 -8.89
N PHE A 35 -5.46 3.30 -9.85
CA PHE A 35 -4.84 4.14 -10.87
C PHE A 35 -5.49 3.88 -12.23
N ILE A 36 -5.76 4.96 -12.97
CA ILE A 36 -6.64 4.93 -14.14
C ILE A 36 -6.02 4.19 -15.33
N ASP A 37 -4.68 4.17 -15.43
CA ASP A 37 -3.95 3.62 -16.56
C ASP A 37 -3.03 2.49 -16.09
N SER A 38 -3.28 1.28 -16.60
CA SER A 38 -2.53 0.07 -16.24
C SER A 38 -1.06 0.13 -16.66
N VAL A 39 -0.75 0.80 -17.77
CA VAL A 39 0.63 0.98 -18.26
C VAL A 39 1.39 1.91 -17.32
N MET A 40 0.77 3.04 -16.94
CA MET A 40 1.38 3.94 -15.96
C MET A 40 1.55 3.26 -14.60
N THR A 41 0.56 2.49 -14.17
CA THR A 41 0.58 1.74 -12.91
C THR A 41 1.75 0.75 -12.86
N ALA A 42 1.93 -0.05 -13.92
CA ALA A 42 3.06 -0.97 -14.03
C ALA A 42 4.41 -0.24 -13.98
N ALA A 43 4.55 0.87 -14.71
CA ALA A 43 5.77 1.67 -14.70
C ALA A 43 6.07 2.29 -13.31
N MET A 44 5.04 2.64 -12.54
CA MET A 44 5.23 3.13 -11.17
C MET A 44 5.60 2.00 -10.21
N ILE A 45 4.97 0.83 -10.31
CA ILE A 45 5.32 -0.34 -9.49
C ILE A 45 6.78 -0.73 -9.72
N ASP A 46 7.24 -0.75 -10.97
CA ASP A 46 8.65 -0.99 -11.31
C ASP A 46 9.59 0.00 -10.57
N ARG A 47 9.30 1.30 -10.67
CA ARG A 47 10.11 2.34 -9.99
C ARG A 47 10.09 2.25 -8.47
N LEU A 48 8.95 1.89 -7.87
CA LEU A 48 8.81 1.78 -6.41
C LEU A 48 9.44 0.51 -5.87
N THR A 49 9.45 -0.58 -6.65
CA THR A 49 10.03 -1.85 -6.23
C THR A 49 11.55 -1.90 -6.45
N HIS A 50 12.07 -1.10 -7.39
CA HIS A 50 13.50 -0.91 -7.58
C HIS A 50 14.20 -0.37 -6.32
N LYS A 51 15.13 -1.16 -5.77
CA LYS A 51 15.86 -0.88 -4.50
C LYS A 51 14.95 -0.71 -3.29
N SER A 52 13.86 -1.48 -3.22
CA SER A 52 12.94 -1.49 -2.09
C SER A 52 13.06 -2.76 -1.24
N TYR A 53 12.50 -2.69 -0.04
CA TYR A 53 12.23 -3.88 0.78
C TYR A 53 10.74 -4.13 0.81
N MET A 54 10.33 -5.34 0.44
CA MET A 54 8.93 -5.77 0.51
C MET A 54 8.70 -6.58 1.79
N ILE A 55 7.76 -6.14 2.62
CA ILE A 55 7.42 -6.79 3.88
C ILE A 55 5.96 -7.26 3.79
N ASN A 56 5.77 -8.57 3.67
CA ASN A 56 4.44 -9.18 3.61
C ASN A 56 3.86 -9.31 5.02
N MET A 57 2.77 -8.59 5.28
CA MET A 57 2.08 -8.59 6.57
C MET A 57 0.98 -9.65 6.62
N ASN A 58 1.35 -10.90 6.93
CA ASN A 58 0.42 -12.05 6.96
C ASN A 58 -0.16 -12.35 8.36
N GLY A 59 -0.08 -11.40 9.29
CA GLY A 59 -0.52 -11.58 10.68
C GLY A 59 -2.04 -11.41 10.88
N SER A 60 -2.56 -11.98 11.97
CA SER A 60 -3.94 -11.71 12.39
C SER A 60 -4.13 -10.24 12.76
N SER A 61 -5.31 -9.68 12.47
CA SER A 61 -5.65 -8.30 12.87
C SER A 61 -5.49 -8.08 14.37
N TYR A 62 -4.64 -7.12 14.75
CA TYR A 62 -4.48 -6.69 16.13
C TYR A 62 -5.80 -6.18 16.73
N ARG A 63 -6.61 -5.46 15.93
CA ARG A 63 -7.93 -4.96 16.34
C ARG A 63 -8.85 -6.12 16.77
N LEU A 64 -8.86 -7.22 16.02
CA LEU A 64 -9.67 -8.40 16.38
C LEU A 64 -9.17 -9.06 17.67
N LYS A 65 -7.85 -9.09 17.89
CA LYS A 65 -7.26 -9.62 19.12
C LYS A 65 -7.69 -8.79 20.34
N GLU A 66 -7.68 -7.47 20.22
CA GLU A 66 -8.14 -6.54 21.25
C GLU A 66 -9.64 -6.69 21.53
N THR A 67 -10.48 -6.75 20.49
CA THR A 67 -11.93 -6.97 20.64
C THR A 67 -12.22 -8.30 21.37
N LYS A 68 -11.51 -9.38 21.02
CA LYS A 68 -11.66 -10.68 21.71
C LYS A 68 -11.23 -10.62 23.17
N LYS A 69 -10.21 -9.81 23.51
CA LYS A 69 -9.77 -9.62 24.90
C LYS A 69 -10.83 -8.86 25.69
N TRP A 70 -11.33 -7.75 25.13
CA TRP A 70 -12.36 -6.94 25.76
C TRP A 70 -13.65 -7.74 26.05
N LEU A 71 -14.12 -8.54 25.09
CA LEU A 71 -15.29 -9.41 25.29
C LEU A 71 -15.11 -10.45 26.40
N LYS A 72 -13.88 -10.92 26.64
CA LYS A 72 -13.58 -11.89 27.70
C LYS A 72 -13.52 -11.26 29.08
N GLU A 73 -13.22 -9.97 29.18
CA GLU A 73 -13.15 -9.23 30.45
C GLU A 73 -14.54 -8.78 30.94
N GLN A 74 -15.56 -8.81 30.07
CA GLN A 74 -16.95 -8.46 30.37
C GLN A 74 -17.81 -9.65 30.82
N ASN A 75 -17.30 -10.87 30.68
CA ASN A 75 -17.92 -12.13 31.13
C ASN A 75 -17.26 -12.63 32.40
#